data_AF-A0A382FDS6-F1
#
_entry.id   AF-A0A382FDS6-F1
#
_cell.length_a   1.000
_cell.length_b   1.000
_cell.length_c   1.000
_cell.angle_alpha   90.00
_cell.angle_beta   90.00
_cell.angle_gamma   90.00
#
_symmetry.space_group_name_H-M   'P 1'
#
loop_
_entity.id
_entity.type
_entity.pdbx_description
1 polymer ?
#
loop_
_entity_poly.entity_id
_entity_poly.type
_entity_poly.pdbx_seq_one_letter_code
_entity_poly.pdbx_strand_id
1 'polypeptide(L)'
;MQKSDRRILTTHVGSLPRIPVLRDLLKQREEGVAVDNDILKLETDAAVSRVVKGQLEAGIDVGNNGEQPRVGFSTYVATRMEGFGGESPRPLSLDAEEFPDHASILNEQRR
;
A
#
# COMPACT_ATOMS: atom_id res chain seq x y z
N MET A 1 -24.95 -11.18 0.72
CA MET A 1 -24.05 -11.02 -0.45
C MET A 1 -24.89 -10.92 -1.71
N GLN A 2 -24.61 -9.93 -2.56
CA GLN A 2 -25.17 -9.95 -3.92
C GLN A 2 -24.51 -11.08 -4.70
N LYS A 3 -25.32 -11.89 -5.39
CA LYS A 3 -24.85 -12.95 -6.29
C LYS A 3 -24.98 -12.42 -7.71
N SER A 4 -24.09 -12.86 -8.58
CA SER A 4 -24.19 -12.53 -10.00
C SER A 4 -24.79 -13.67 -10.78
N ASP A 5 -25.90 -13.39 -11.45
CA ASP A 5 -26.68 -14.42 -12.16
C ASP A 5 -26.55 -14.30 -13.68
N ARG A 6 -25.89 -13.25 -14.18
CA ARG A 6 -25.80 -12.93 -15.63
C ARG A 6 -24.38 -12.89 -16.18
N ARG A 7 -23.37 -12.54 -15.37
CA ARG A 7 -21.97 -12.44 -15.80
C ARG A 7 -20.98 -12.55 -14.63
N ILE A 8 -19.69 -12.68 -14.90
CA ILE A 8 -18.67 -12.59 -13.85
C ILE A 8 -18.55 -11.11 -13.40
N LEU A 9 -18.49 -10.88 -12.10
CA LEU A 9 -18.19 -9.56 -11.52
C LEU A 9 -16.68 -9.38 -11.39
N THR A 10 -16.19 -8.19 -11.74
CA THR A 10 -14.78 -7.83 -11.70
C THR A 10 -14.44 -6.99 -10.47
N THR A 11 -13.23 -7.18 -9.95
CA THR A 11 -12.66 -6.41 -8.84
C THR A 11 -11.13 -6.39 -8.95
N HIS A 12 -10.47 -5.64 -8.07
CA HIS A 12 -9.02 -5.63 -7.91
C HIS A 12 -8.64 -5.76 -6.43
N VAL A 13 -7.40 -6.17 -6.18
CA VAL A 13 -6.94 -6.61 -4.85
C VAL A 13 -6.69 -5.48 -3.84
N GLY A 14 -6.74 -4.21 -4.26
CA GLY A 14 -6.48 -3.08 -3.37
C GLY A 14 -5.75 -1.94 -4.05
N SER A 15 -4.46 -1.78 -3.78
CA SER A 15 -3.67 -0.58 -4.07
C SER A 15 -3.75 -0.11 -5.51
N LEU A 16 -3.89 1.21 -5.67
CA LEU A 16 -3.80 1.91 -6.95
C LEU A 16 -2.76 3.03 -6.85
N PRO A 17 -2.17 3.48 -7.99
CA PRO A 17 -1.17 4.54 -7.98
C PRO A 17 -1.69 5.82 -7.31
N ARG A 18 -0.90 6.37 -6.38
CA ARG A 18 -1.21 7.63 -5.68
C ARG A 18 -0.73 8.81 -6.51
N ILE A 19 -1.45 9.92 -6.42
CA ILE A 19 -0.98 11.20 -6.97
C ILE A 19 0.28 11.66 -6.21
N PRO A 20 1.24 12.35 -6.86
CA PRO A 20 2.52 12.70 -6.26
C PRO A 20 2.40 13.44 -4.92
N VAL A 21 1.50 14.42 -4.84
CA VAL A 21 1.27 15.20 -3.62
C VAL A 21 0.86 14.33 -2.43
N LEU A 22 -0.11 13.42 -2.60
CA LEU A 22 -0.53 12.52 -1.53
C LEU A 22 0.58 11.53 -1.15
N ARG A 23 1.32 11.01 -2.13
CA ARG A 23 2.47 10.13 -1.87
C ARG A 23 3.50 10.83 -0.98
N ASP A 24 3.82 12.08 -1.28
CA ASP A 24 4.85 12.83 -0.55
C ASP A 24 4.40 13.19 0.87
N LEU A 25 3.13 13.58 1.06
CA LEU A 25 2.55 13.81 2.39
C LEU A 25 2.54 12.54 3.25
N LEU A 26 2.16 11.40 2.66
CA LEU A 26 2.17 10.12 3.38
C LEU A 26 3.57 9.69 3.78
N LYS A 27 4.56 9.91 2.90
CA LYS A 27 5.97 9.64 3.17
C LYS A 27 6.49 10.50 4.33
N GLN A 28 6.23 11.81 4.29
CA GLN A 28 6.61 12.73 5.38
C GLN A 28 6.04 12.26 6.73
N ARG A 29 4.75 11.87 6.75
CA ARG A 29 4.12 11.35 7.96
C ARG A 29 4.78 10.05 8.47
N GLU A 30 5.15 9.14 7.57
CA GLU A 30 5.86 7.89 7.90
C GLU A 30 7.26 8.17 8.49
N GLU A 31 7.93 9.21 8.00
CA GLU A 31 9.24 9.69 8.48
C GLU A 31 9.14 10.50 9.80
N GLY A 32 7.94 10.66 10.37
CA GLY A 32 7.71 11.44 11.58
C GLY A 32 7.78 12.95 11.38
N VAL A 33 7.78 13.43 10.13
CA VAL A 33 7.70 14.85 9.81
C VAL A 33 6.27 15.34 10.02
N ALA A 34 6.12 16.50 10.66
CA ALA A 34 4.82 17.11 10.88
C ALA A 34 4.16 17.44 9.53
N VAL A 35 2.93 16.93 9.34
CA VAL A 35 2.12 17.17 8.15
C VAL A 35 0.85 17.90 8.56
N ASP A 36 0.41 18.85 7.74
CA ASP A 36 -0.88 19.50 7.89
C ASP A 36 -2.01 18.47 7.62
N ASN A 37 -2.79 18.19 8.66
CA ASN A 37 -3.85 17.19 8.60
C ASN A 37 -5.01 17.59 7.67
N ASP A 38 -5.27 18.88 7.50
CA ASP A 38 -6.33 19.37 6.62
C ASP A 38 -5.91 19.21 5.16
N ILE A 39 -4.66 19.52 4.84
CA ILE A 39 -4.08 19.27 3.51
C ILE A 39 -4.06 17.76 3.23
N LEU A 40 -3.59 16.94 4.17
CA LEU A 40 -3.55 15.49 3.99
C LEU A 40 -4.94 14.91 3.74
N LYS A 41 -5.96 15.38 4.48
CA LYS A 41 -7.34 14.96 4.28
C LYS A 41 -7.85 15.38 2.90
N LEU A 42 -7.64 16.63 2.50
CA LEU A 42 -8.05 17.16 1.20
C LEU A 42 -7.48 16.32 0.05
N GLU A 43 -6.16 16.08 0.07
CA GLU A 43 -5.48 15.31 -0.98
C GLU A 43 -5.88 13.83 -0.97
N THR A 44 -6.15 13.27 0.21
CA THR A 44 -6.69 11.91 0.33
C THR A 44 -8.06 11.79 -0.33
N ASP A 45 -8.98 12.71 -0.04
CA ASP A 45 -10.34 12.71 -0.59
C ASP A 45 -10.31 12.89 -2.11
N ALA A 46 -9.46 13.79 -2.62
CA ALA A 46 -9.25 13.99 -4.05
C ALA A 46 -8.70 12.73 -4.74
N ALA A 47 -7.73 12.05 -4.12
CA ALA A 47 -7.15 10.84 -4.67
C ALA A 47 -8.15 9.66 -4.67
N VAL A 48 -8.93 9.49 -3.60
CA VAL A 48 -10.00 8.48 -3.54
C VAL A 48 -11.03 8.73 -4.64
N SER A 49 -11.49 9.97 -4.79
CA SER A 49 -12.43 10.36 -5.85
C SER A 49 -11.91 10.02 -7.24
N ARG A 50 -10.63 10.36 -7.51
CA ARG A 50 -9.96 10.04 -8.78
C ARG A 50 -9.91 8.54 -9.06
N VAL A 51 -9.50 7.72 -8.09
CA VAL A 51 -9.36 6.27 -8.33
C VAL A 51 -10.71 5.57 -8.44
N VAL A 52 -11.73 6.01 -7.70
CA VAL A 52 -13.09 5.47 -7.83
C VAL A 52 -13.66 5.81 -9.22
N LYS A 53 -13.46 7.05 -9.69
CA LYS A 53 -13.84 7.44 -11.05
C LYS A 53 -13.16 6.57 -12.11
N GLY A 54 -11.84 6.35 -11.99
CA GLY A 54 -11.10 5.48 -12.92
C GLY A 54 -11.56 4.01 -12.89
N GLN A 55 -11.96 3.49 -11.73
CA GLN A 55 -12.54 2.15 -11.61
C GLN A 55 -13.89 2.04 -12.33
N LEU A 56 -14.76 3.05 -12.20
CA LEU A 56 -16.04 3.11 -12.91
C LEU A 56 -15.83 3.15 -14.43
N GLU A 57 -14.90 3.99 -14.89
CA GLU A 57 -14.53 4.10 -16.32
C GLU A 57 -13.95 2.79 -16.87
N ALA A 58 -13.23 2.02 -16.05
CA ALA A 58 -12.67 0.73 -16.42
C ALA A 58 -13.68 -0.44 -16.34
N GLY A 59 -14.90 -0.22 -15.84
CA GLY A 59 -15.91 -1.26 -15.68
C GLY A 59 -15.66 -2.22 -14.52
N ILE A 60 -15.04 -1.74 -13.43
CA ILE A 60 -14.90 -2.49 -12.18
C ILE A 60 -16.26 -2.53 -11.45
N ASP A 61 -16.73 -3.73 -11.12
CA ASP A 61 -18.04 -3.92 -10.47
C ASP A 61 -18.02 -3.69 -8.97
N VAL A 62 -16.97 -4.20 -8.31
CA VAL A 62 -16.78 -4.06 -6.86
C VAL A 62 -15.47 -3.33 -6.65
N GLY A 63 -15.55 -2.01 -6.54
CA GLY A 63 -14.39 -1.15 -6.33
C GLY A 63 -13.95 -1.05 -4.86
N ASN A 64 -12.77 -0.47 -4.66
CA ASN A 64 -12.28 -0.06 -3.34
C ASN A 64 -11.62 1.33 -3.38
N ASN A 65 -11.15 1.83 -2.24
CA ASN A 65 -10.56 3.16 -2.14
C ASN A 65 -9.11 3.25 -2.64
N GLY A 66 -8.59 2.23 -3.33
CA GLY A 66 -7.24 2.18 -3.90
C GLY A 66 -6.11 2.28 -2.89
N GLU A 67 -6.38 2.02 -1.60
CA GLU A 67 -5.46 2.25 -0.47
C GLU A 67 -4.90 3.68 -0.36
N GLN A 68 -5.56 4.66 -0.98
CA GLN A 68 -5.04 6.02 -1.07
C GLN A 68 -4.63 6.64 0.30
N PRO A 69 -5.36 6.45 1.42
CA PRO A 69 -5.05 7.11 2.71
C PRO A 69 -3.84 6.59 3.50
N ARG A 70 -3.16 5.53 3.04
CA ARG A 70 -2.11 4.82 3.80
C ARG A 70 -0.91 4.48 2.92
N VAL A 71 0.26 4.30 3.52
CA VAL A 71 1.49 3.93 2.78
C VAL A 71 1.46 2.46 2.35
N GLY A 72 1.12 1.56 3.27
CA GLY A 72 0.93 0.14 3.00
C GLY A 72 -0.08 -0.48 3.96
N PHE A 73 -0.77 -1.54 3.51
CA PHE A 73 -1.77 -2.24 4.33
C PHE A 73 -1.18 -2.86 5.61
N SER A 74 0.06 -3.37 5.54
CA SER A 74 0.73 -4.01 6.68
C SER A 74 1.31 -3.00 7.67
N THR A 75 2.00 -1.96 7.18
CA THR A 75 2.59 -0.92 8.04
C THR A 75 1.52 -0.08 8.73
N TYR A 76 0.36 0.10 8.09
CA TYR A 76 -0.75 0.84 8.68
C TYR A 76 -1.23 0.23 10.00
N VAL A 77 -1.22 -1.10 10.16
CA VAL A 77 -1.65 -1.76 11.40
C VAL A 77 -0.80 -1.30 12.59
N ALA A 78 0.52 -1.21 12.41
CA ALA A 78 1.44 -0.77 13.45
C ALA A 78 1.19 0.69 13.91
N THR A 79 0.56 1.52 13.07
CA THR A 79 0.20 2.91 13.42
C THR A 79 -1.13 3.02 14.19
N ARG A 80 -1.90 1.93 14.29
CA ARG A 80 -3.25 1.92 14.88
C ARG A 80 -3.34 1.13 16.18
N MET A 81 -2.31 0.37 16.53
CA MET A 81 -2.30 -0.54 17.67
C MET A 81 -1.02 -0.33 18.49
N GLU A 82 -1.15 -0.37 19.81
CA GLU A 82 0.00 -0.39 20.72
C GLU A 82 0.69 -1.77 20.73
N GLY A 83 1.96 -1.80 21.15
CA GLY A 83 2.75 -3.03 21.22
C GLY A 83 3.47 -3.43 19.92
N PHE A 84 3.31 -2.65 18.85
CA PHE A 84 4.08 -2.78 17.61
C PHE A 84 5.25 -1.78 17.57
N GLY A 85 6.41 -2.21 17.09
CA GLY A 85 7.61 -1.37 16.95
C GLY A 85 8.91 -2.14 17.22
N GLY A 86 10.02 -1.42 17.32
CA GLY A 86 11.34 -1.98 17.58
C GLY A 86 12.03 -2.60 16.37
N GLU A 87 13.20 -3.18 16.59
CA GLU A 87 14.01 -3.86 15.58
C GLU A 87 13.99 -5.36 15.83
N SER A 88 13.88 -6.15 14.76
CA SER A 88 14.00 -7.59 14.81
C SER A 88 15.02 -8.06 13.78
N PRO A 89 15.97 -8.94 14.13
CA PRO A 89 16.84 -9.54 13.15
C PRO A 89 15.98 -10.35 12.19
N ARG A 90 15.95 -9.97 10.91
CA ARG A 90 15.27 -10.76 9.90
C ARG A 90 16.10 -12.03 9.67
N PRO A 91 15.54 -13.24 9.88
CA PRO A 91 16.21 -14.47 9.50
C PRO A 91 16.51 -14.46 7.99
N LEU A 92 17.48 -15.26 7.57
CA LEU A 92 17.67 -15.50 6.14
C LEU A 92 16.37 -16.09 5.57
N SER A 93 16.05 -15.72 4.33
CA SER A 93 15.00 -16.43 3.60
C SER A 93 15.45 -17.88 3.41
N LEU A 94 14.52 -18.83 3.43
CA LEU A 94 14.82 -20.24 3.17
C LEU A 94 15.59 -20.41 1.84
N ASP A 95 15.20 -19.69 0.79
CA ASP A 95 15.92 -19.67 -0.48
C ASP A 95 17.40 -19.23 -0.35
N ALA A 96 17.72 -18.35 0.60
CA ALA A 96 19.10 -17.90 0.81
C ALA A 96 19.93 -18.95 1.57
N GLU A 97 19.29 -19.79 2.38
CA GLU A 97 19.91 -20.94 3.04
C GLU A 97 20.10 -22.10 2.05
N GLU A 98 19.13 -22.36 1.19
CA GLU A 98 19.16 -23.43 0.18
C GLU A 98 20.09 -23.10 -1.01
N PHE A 99 20.26 -21.81 -1.34
CA PHE A 99 21.05 -21.35 -2.48
C PHE A 99 22.10 -20.29 -2.08
N PRO A 100 23.17 -20.67 -1.37
CA PRO A 100 24.15 -19.73 -0.81
C PRO A 100 24.94 -18.94 -1.88
N ASP A 101 25.15 -19.51 -3.07
CA ASP A 101 25.82 -18.80 -4.17
C ASP A 101 24.96 -17.64 -4.71
N HIS A 102 23.65 -17.85 -4.83
CA HIS A 102 22.70 -16.81 -5.22
C HIS A 102 22.56 -15.75 -4.13
N ALA A 103 22.54 -16.16 -2.85
CA ALA A 103 22.53 -15.24 -1.72
C ALA A 103 23.77 -14.32 -1.71
N SER A 104 24.94 -14.85 -2.07
CA SER A 104 26.19 -14.08 -2.16
C SER A 104 26.10 -13.00 -3.24
N ILE A 105 25.59 -13.34 -4.43
CA ILE A 105 25.37 -12.37 -5.54
C ILE A 105 24.42 -11.25 -5.10
N LEU A 106 23.31 -11.58 -4.44
CA LEU A 106 22.35 -10.59 -3.95
C LEU A 106 22.95 -9.65 -2.90
N ASN A 107 23.84 -10.16 -2.04
CA ASN A 107 24.53 -9.34 -1.04
C ASN A 107 25.56 -8.39 -1.65
N GLU A 108 26.25 -8.82 -2.71
CA GLU A 108 27.18 -7.96 -3.46
C GLU A 108 26.45 -6.82 -4.19
N GLN A 109 25.27 -7.09 -4.77
CA GLN A 109 24.46 -6.09 -5.48
C GLN A 109 23.78 -5.05 -4.57
N ARG A 110 23.66 -5.33 -3.26
CA ARG A 110 23.06 -4.43 -2.27
C ARG A 110 24.05 -3.47 -1.61
N ARG A 111 25.35 -3.60 -1.91
CA ARG A 111 26.40 -2.67 -1.49
C ARG A 111 26.56 -1.53 -2.50
#